data_AF-A0A7C5WN23-F1
#
_entry.id   AF-A0A7C5WN23-F1
#
_cell.length_a   1.000
_cell.length_b   1.000
_cell.length_c   1.000
_cell.angle_alpha   90.00
_cell.angle_beta   90.00
_cell.angle_gamma   90.00
#
_symmetry.space_group_name_H-M   'P 1'
#
loop_
_entity.id
_entity.type
_entity.pdbx_description
1 polymer ?
#
loop_
_entity_poly.entity_id
_entity_poly.type
_entity_poly.pdbx_seq_one_letter_code
_entity_poly.pdbx_strand_id
1 'polypeptide(L)'
;MVHLHRDKAIANPEHLPTLGPDAWGLSACDGPDGYVVGGLFPEPLEMIGAVPDRDFSTYKAQDHWGGGIVPPYAAASSIIFEPGLSLRAMRHYRSLKDADGLPLVWRDPEKGGYGFVDSFRGGDEPWRAADTVAIDVGPMLLLIENARSGLIWKLFSADPVVRAGLVRLGLGDG
;
A
#
# COMPACT_ATOMS: atom_id res chain seq x y z
N MET A 1 7.37 -8.22 -3.58
CA MET A 1 5.97 -7.74 -3.49
C MET A 1 5.84 -6.30 -3.98
N VAL A 2 6.62 -5.34 -3.48
CA VAL A 2 6.56 -3.93 -3.93
C VAL A 2 6.77 -3.77 -5.45
N HIS A 3 7.83 -4.35 -6.01
CA HIS A 3 8.07 -4.31 -7.46
C HIS A 3 6.92 -4.93 -8.27
N LEU A 4 6.40 -6.08 -7.83
CA LEU A 4 5.23 -6.71 -8.48
C LEU A 4 4.06 -5.73 -8.59
N HIS A 5 3.71 -5.02 -7.50
CA HIS A 5 2.61 -4.06 -7.53
C HIS A 5 2.87 -2.92 -8.53
N ARG A 6 4.10 -2.40 -8.55
CA ARG A 6 4.47 -1.32 -9.46
C ARG A 6 4.52 -1.77 -10.92
N ASP A 7 5.13 -2.91 -11.21
CA ASP A 7 5.30 -3.42 -12.56
C ASP A 7 3.94 -3.78 -13.17
N LYS A 8 3.03 -4.36 -12.38
CA LYS A 8 1.65 -4.60 -12.79
C LYS A 8 0.86 -3.31 -13.00
N ALA A 9 1.04 -2.30 -12.15
CA ALA A 9 0.45 -0.98 -12.37
C ALA A 9 1.01 -0.26 -13.62
N ILE A 10 2.24 -0.54 -14.03
CA ILE A 10 2.81 -0.05 -15.30
C ILE A 10 2.21 -0.80 -16.49
N ALA A 11 2.09 -2.13 -16.38
CA ALA A 11 1.51 -2.95 -17.43
C ALA A 11 0.03 -2.60 -17.69
N ASN A 12 -0.73 -2.34 -16.61
CA ASN A 12 -2.11 -1.85 -16.62
C ASN A 12 -2.98 -2.44 -17.75
N PRO A 13 -3.15 -3.77 -17.80
CA PRO A 13 -3.84 -4.44 -18.91
C PRO A 13 -5.32 -4.04 -19.04
N GLU A 14 -5.94 -3.55 -17.97
CA GLU A 14 -7.31 -3.05 -17.95
C GLU A 14 -7.43 -1.56 -18.33
N HIS A 15 -6.30 -0.90 -18.63
CA HIS A 15 -6.24 0.52 -19.00
C HIS A 15 -6.92 1.45 -17.98
N LEU A 16 -6.77 1.13 -16.69
CA LEU A 16 -7.39 1.91 -15.62
C LEU A 16 -6.70 3.27 -15.49
N PRO A 17 -7.46 4.38 -15.40
CA PRO A 17 -6.92 5.72 -15.58
C PRO A 17 -5.94 6.15 -14.49
N THR A 18 -6.03 5.55 -13.30
CA THR A 18 -5.17 5.90 -12.16
C THR A 18 -3.80 5.24 -12.23
N LEU A 19 -3.69 4.04 -12.81
CA LEU A 19 -2.50 3.19 -12.63
C LEU A 19 -1.34 3.59 -13.55
N GLY A 20 -0.13 3.58 -13.01
CA GLY A 20 1.08 3.89 -13.76
C GLY A 20 2.38 3.84 -12.94
N PRO A 21 3.50 4.30 -13.51
CA PRO A 21 4.83 4.17 -12.89
C PRO A 21 5.00 4.91 -11.57
N ASP A 22 4.22 5.97 -11.34
CA ASP A 22 4.19 6.75 -10.11
C ASP A 22 2.80 6.73 -9.45
N ALA A 23 1.91 5.84 -9.90
CA ALA A 23 0.61 5.60 -9.29
C ALA A 23 0.32 4.10 -9.20
N TRP A 24 0.69 3.52 -8.07
CA TRP A 24 0.70 2.09 -7.83
C TRP A 24 0.49 1.79 -6.34
N GLY A 25 0.32 0.51 -6.02
CA GLY A 25 0.03 0.06 -4.66
C GLY A 25 -1.46 -0.14 -4.47
N LEU A 26 -1.95 -1.28 -4.93
CA LEU A 26 -3.27 -1.76 -4.58
C LEU A 26 -3.25 -2.39 -3.18
N SER A 27 -4.25 -2.07 -2.38
CA SER A 27 -4.51 -2.65 -1.07
C SER A 27 -5.99 -2.46 -0.74
N ALA A 28 -6.42 -2.99 0.40
CA ALA A 28 -7.75 -2.80 0.91
C ALA A 28 -7.98 -1.32 1.31
N CYS A 29 -9.07 -0.72 0.87
CA CYS A 29 -9.43 0.69 1.10
C CYS A 29 -10.90 0.96 0.75
N ASP A 30 -11.39 2.16 1.02
CA ASP A 30 -12.72 2.56 0.59
C ASP A 30 -12.81 2.78 -0.92
N GLY A 31 -14.00 2.56 -1.48
CA GLY A 31 -14.35 2.78 -2.87
C GLY A 31 -15.72 3.45 -3.00
N PRO A 32 -16.15 3.80 -4.23
CA PRO A 32 -17.42 4.49 -4.44
C PRO A 32 -18.64 3.70 -3.95
N ASP A 33 -18.58 2.36 -3.99
CA ASP A 33 -19.68 1.46 -3.64
C ASP A 33 -19.46 0.72 -2.31
N GLY A 34 -18.56 1.21 -1.45
CA GLY A 34 -18.25 0.61 -0.16
C GLY A 34 -16.76 0.35 0.01
N TYR A 35 -16.36 -0.91 0.17
CA TYR A 35 -14.98 -1.30 0.46
C TYR A 35 -14.39 -2.15 -0.68
N VAL A 36 -13.18 -1.81 -1.10
CA VAL A 36 -12.48 -2.45 -2.23
C VAL A 36 -11.22 -3.12 -1.73
N VAL A 37 -11.04 -4.40 -2.08
CA VAL A 37 -9.83 -5.16 -1.74
C VAL A 37 -9.03 -5.43 -3.01
N GLY A 38 -8.22 -4.45 -3.42
CA GLY A 38 -7.30 -4.62 -4.54
C GLY A 38 -6.21 -5.63 -4.20
N GLY A 39 -5.95 -6.58 -5.09
CA GLY A 39 -5.01 -7.68 -4.85
C GLY A 39 -4.29 -8.10 -6.12
N LEU A 40 -2.97 -8.16 -6.07
CA LEU A 40 -2.13 -8.56 -7.20
C LEU A 40 -1.34 -9.80 -6.83
N PHE A 41 -1.37 -10.80 -7.69
CA PHE A 41 -0.80 -12.11 -7.40
C PHE A 41 0.41 -12.38 -8.31
N PRO A 42 1.54 -12.88 -7.76
CA PRO A 42 2.63 -13.32 -8.62
C PRO A 42 2.21 -14.56 -9.40
N GLU A 43 2.90 -14.82 -10.51
CA GLU A 43 2.82 -16.13 -11.15
C GLU A 43 3.33 -17.21 -10.18
N PRO A 44 2.55 -18.28 -9.91
CA PRO A 44 2.99 -19.35 -9.04
C PRO A 44 4.26 -20.02 -9.57
N LEU A 45 5.24 -20.22 -8.69
CA LEU A 45 6.41 -21.04 -9.00
C LEU A 45 6.10 -22.51 -8.74
N GLU A 46 6.50 -23.39 -9.64
CA GLU A 46 6.40 -24.83 -9.42
C GLU A 46 7.33 -25.26 -8.28
N MET A 47 6.77 -25.87 -7.24
CA MET A 47 7.52 -26.41 -6.12
C MET A 47 7.72 -27.91 -6.31
N ILE A 48 8.93 -28.30 -6.74
CA ILE A 48 9.26 -29.71 -7.00
C ILE A 48 9.00 -30.56 -5.74
N GLY A 49 8.14 -31.58 -5.89
CA GLY A 49 7.79 -32.51 -4.82
C GLY A 49 6.69 -32.01 -3.87
N ALA A 50 6.18 -30.80 -4.05
CA ALA A 50 5.04 -30.29 -3.27
C ALA A 50 3.75 -31.02 -3.64
N VAL A 51 2.94 -31.32 -2.64
CA VAL A 51 1.64 -31.97 -2.78
C VAL A 51 0.54 -30.92 -2.73
N PRO A 52 -0.30 -30.81 -3.79
CA PRO A 52 -1.44 -29.89 -3.81
C PRO A 52 -2.38 -30.09 -2.62
N ASP A 53 -2.96 -29.00 -2.13
CA ASP A 53 -3.86 -28.91 -0.97
C ASP A 53 -3.26 -29.30 0.39
N ARG A 54 -2.03 -29.85 0.42
CA ARG A 54 -1.26 -30.09 1.65
C ARG A 54 -0.16 -29.06 1.84
N ASP A 55 0.66 -28.87 0.81
CA ASP A 55 1.85 -28.02 0.87
C ASP A 55 1.55 -26.62 0.30
N PHE A 56 0.53 -26.50 -0.55
CA PHE A 56 0.04 -25.23 -1.10
C PHE A 56 -1.43 -25.31 -1.54
N SER A 57 -2.11 -24.17 -1.64
CA SER A 57 -3.50 -24.11 -2.13
C SER A 57 -3.59 -24.31 -3.65
N THR A 58 -4.55 -25.11 -4.11
CA THR A 58 -4.87 -25.25 -5.54
C THR A 58 -5.68 -24.07 -6.10
N TYR A 59 -6.10 -23.12 -5.24
CA TYR A 59 -6.81 -21.92 -5.66
C TYR A 59 -5.93 -21.07 -6.58
N LYS A 60 -6.43 -20.80 -7.78
CA LYS A 60 -5.78 -19.90 -8.74
C LYS A 60 -6.23 -18.48 -8.46
N ALA A 61 -5.44 -17.76 -7.69
CA ALA A 61 -5.67 -16.35 -7.45
C ALA A 61 -5.58 -15.57 -8.77
N GLN A 62 -6.48 -14.60 -8.93
CA GLN A 62 -6.52 -13.70 -10.08
C GLN A 62 -6.33 -12.28 -9.56
N ASP A 63 -5.65 -11.45 -10.36
CA ASP A 63 -5.54 -10.04 -10.05
C ASP A 63 -6.94 -9.43 -9.93
N HIS A 64 -7.12 -8.65 -8.87
CA HIS A 64 -8.30 -7.85 -8.64
C HIS A 64 -7.86 -6.39 -8.60
N TRP A 65 -8.08 -5.67 -9.70
CA TRP A 65 -7.58 -4.32 -9.89
C TRP A 65 -8.36 -3.23 -9.14
N GLY A 66 -9.46 -3.61 -8.47
CA GLY A 66 -10.25 -2.71 -7.63
C GLY A 66 -10.81 -1.50 -8.39
N GLY A 67 -11.06 -1.63 -9.69
CA GLY A 67 -11.55 -0.53 -10.54
C GLY A 67 -10.58 0.65 -10.64
N GLY A 68 -9.28 0.44 -10.38
CA GLY A 68 -8.26 1.49 -10.42
C GLY A 68 -8.33 2.45 -9.23
N ILE A 69 -8.98 2.05 -8.14
CA ILE A 69 -8.96 2.74 -6.86
C ILE A 69 -7.59 2.50 -6.23
N VAL A 70 -6.84 3.58 -6.02
CA VAL A 70 -5.48 3.54 -5.46
C VAL A 70 -5.49 4.14 -4.06
N PRO A 71 -5.15 3.35 -3.03
CA PRO A 71 -4.86 3.89 -1.71
C PRO A 71 -3.44 4.46 -1.62
N PRO A 72 -3.26 5.78 -1.36
CA PRO A 72 -1.93 6.38 -1.23
C PRO A 72 -1.06 5.70 -0.16
N TYR A 73 -1.68 5.19 0.91
CA TYR A 73 -0.97 4.57 2.03
C TYR A 73 -0.17 3.33 1.61
N ALA A 74 -0.58 2.60 0.56
CA ALA A 74 0.08 1.36 0.15
C ALA A 74 1.49 1.62 -0.41
N ALA A 75 1.61 2.56 -1.36
CA ALA A 75 2.90 2.98 -1.86
C ALA A 75 3.71 3.74 -0.80
N ALA A 76 3.05 4.57 0.02
CA ALA A 76 3.73 5.33 1.07
C ALA A 76 4.34 4.43 2.16
N SER A 77 3.60 3.41 2.60
CA SER A 77 4.06 2.41 3.58
C SER A 77 5.22 1.56 3.07
N SER A 78 5.34 1.41 1.74
CA SER A 78 6.45 0.70 1.10
C SER A 78 7.78 1.45 1.17
N ILE A 79 7.84 2.65 1.77
CA ILE A 79 9.03 3.50 1.89
C ILE A 79 10.20 2.81 2.61
N ILE A 80 9.93 1.88 3.53
CA ILE A 80 10.96 1.10 4.23
C ILE A 80 11.64 0.05 3.35
N PHE A 81 11.04 -0.29 2.20
CA PHE A 81 11.58 -1.25 1.23
C PHE A 81 12.13 -0.53 0.00
N GLU A 82 11.35 0.40 -0.57
CA GLU A 82 11.67 1.10 -1.81
C GLU A 82 11.50 2.63 -1.66
N PRO A 83 12.38 3.32 -0.92
CA PRO A 83 12.20 4.72 -0.58
C PRO A 83 12.03 5.62 -1.81
N GLY A 84 12.83 5.39 -2.86
CA GLY A 84 12.81 6.19 -4.08
C GLY A 84 11.50 6.06 -4.85
N LEU A 85 10.95 4.84 -4.96
CA LEU A 85 9.70 4.59 -5.67
C LEU A 85 8.50 5.15 -4.89
N SER A 86 8.48 4.94 -3.57
CA SER A 86 7.45 5.45 -2.66
C SER A 86 7.41 6.98 -2.65
N LEU A 87 8.58 7.65 -2.61
CA LEU A 87 8.64 9.12 -2.66
C LEU A 87 8.13 9.68 -3.99
N ARG A 88 8.42 9.03 -5.12
CA ARG A 88 7.86 9.45 -6.41
C ARG A 88 6.35 9.32 -6.44
N ALA A 89 5.81 8.20 -5.95
CA ALA A 89 4.37 7.99 -5.87
C ALA A 89 3.69 9.04 -4.97
N MET A 90 4.19 9.25 -3.76
CA MET A 90 3.65 10.28 -2.85
C MET A 90 3.69 11.69 -3.45
N ARG A 91 4.78 12.06 -4.15
CA ARG A 91 4.87 13.36 -4.84
C ARG A 91 3.85 13.46 -5.98
N HIS A 92 3.69 12.39 -6.76
CA HIS A 92 2.68 12.32 -7.80
C HIS A 92 1.28 12.50 -7.22
N TYR A 93 0.89 11.72 -6.21
CA TYR A 93 -0.40 11.85 -5.51
C TYR A 93 -0.65 13.25 -4.98
N ARG A 94 0.37 13.86 -4.36
CA ARG A 94 0.27 15.23 -3.84
C ARG A 94 0.08 16.29 -4.93
N SER A 95 0.52 16.00 -6.15
CA SER A 95 0.40 16.93 -7.28
C SER A 95 -0.98 16.90 -7.96
N LEU A 96 -1.72 15.80 -7.81
CA LEU A 96 -3.02 15.60 -8.46
C LEU A 96 -4.06 16.63 -8.00
N LYS A 97 -4.84 17.13 -8.96
CA LYS A 97 -5.90 18.12 -8.77
C LYS A 97 -7.25 17.60 -9.28
N ASP A 98 -8.33 18.05 -8.67
CA ASP A 98 -9.68 17.89 -9.21
C ASP A 98 -9.99 18.95 -10.29
N ALA A 99 -11.19 18.90 -10.86
CA ALA A 99 -11.62 19.79 -11.95
C ALA A 99 -11.59 21.28 -11.57
N ASP A 100 -11.72 21.60 -10.27
CA ASP A 100 -11.66 22.97 -9.74
C ASP A 100 -10.21 23.41 -9.42
N GLY A 101 -9.22 22.56 -9.69
CA GLY A 101 -7.81 22.84 -9.41
C GLY A 101 -7.43 22.66 -7.93
N LEU A 102 -8.32 22.10 -7.10
CA LEU A 102 -8.04 21.81 -5.69
C LEU A 102 -7.29 20.47 -5.57
N PRO A 103 -6.46 20.27 -4.52
CA PRO A 103 -5.77 18.99 -4.33
C PRO A 103 -6.74 17.81 -4.30
N LEU A 104 -6.57 16.84 -5.20
CA LEU A 104 -7.45 15.67 -5.26
C LEU A 104 -7.19 14.74 -4.07
N VAL A 105 -5.92 14.43 -3.80
CA VAL A 105 -5.55 13.35 -2.87
C VAL A 105 -5.07 13.89 -1.50
N TRP A 106 -4.95 15.21 -1.33
CA TRP A 106 -4.38 15.81 -0.11
C TRP A 106 -5.34 16.75 0.61
N ARG A 107 -5.59 16.46 1.90
CA ARG A 107 -6.29 17.32 2.84
C ARG A 107 -5.30 17.95 3.81
N ASP A 108 -5.24 19.27 3.77
CA ASP A 108 -4.26 20.05 4.53
C ASP A 108 -4.47 19.96 6.05
N PRO A 109 -3.49 19.43 6.82
CA PRO A 109 -3.57 19.41 8.28
C PRO A 109 -3.77 20.77 8.93
N GLU A 110 -3.24 21.84 8.33
CA GLU A 110 -3.45 23.21 8.84
C GLU A 110 -4.91 23.67 8.73
N LYS A 111 -5.70 22.99 7.88
CA LYS A 111 -7.14 23.23 7.67
C LYS A 111 -8.00 22.13 8.29
N GLY A 112 -7.44 21.32 9.20
CA GLY A 112 -8.14 20.23 9.86
C GLY A 112 -8.18 18.91 9.07
N GLY A 113 -7.40 18.79 8.00
CA GLY A 113 -7.21 17.52 7.28
C GLY A 113 -6.23 16.56 7.97
N TYR A 114 -6.10 15.37 7.41
CA TYR A 114 -5.18 14.32 7.93
C TYR A 114 -4.11 13.90 6.92
N GLY A 115 -3.84 14.72 5.90
CA GLY A 115 -2.88 14.41 4.85
C GLY A 115 -3.52 13.69 3.67
N PHE A 116 -2.96 12.55 3.26
CA PHE A 116 -3.54 11.79 2.15
C PHE A 116 -4.93 11.27 2.49
N VAL A 117 -5.84 11.30 1.51
CA VAL A 117 -7.13 10.59 1.58
C VAL A 117 -6.92 9.09 1.63
N ASP A 118 -7.95 8.35 2.04
CA ASP A 118 -7.93 6.89 2.11
C ASP A 118 -7.57 6.24 0.76
N SER A 119 -8.30 6.66 -0.27
CA SER A 119 -8.14 6.19 -1.63
C SER A 119 -8.66 7.21 -2.65
N PHE A 120 -8.26 7.03 -3.91
CA PHE A 120 -8.73 7.86 -5.03
C PHE A 120 -8.75 7.08 -6.35
N ARG A 121 -9.50 7.61 -7.31
CA ARG A 121 -9.45 7.23 -8.73
C ARG A 121 -9.23 8.48 -9.56
N GLY A 122 -8.27 8.45 -10.48
CA GLY A 122 -8.03 9.50 -11.45
C GLY A 122 -8.89 9.37 -12.71
N GLY A 123 -8.49 10.05 -13.78
CA GLY A 123 -9.19 10.04 -15.06
C GLY A 123 -10.21 11.17 -15.21
N ASP A 124 -11.09 11.02 -16.20
CA ASP A 124 -12.08 12.05 -16.58
C ASP A 124 -13.18 12.24 -15.52
N GLU A 125 -13.48 11.19 -14.76
CA GLU A 125 -14.41 11.20 -13.63
C GLU A 125 -13.65 10.90 -12.32
N PRO A 126 -12.88 11.88 -11.80
CA PRO A 126 -12.07 11.67 -10.62
C PRO A 126 -12.94 11.46 -9.38
N TRP A 127 -12.49 10.59 -8.50
CA TRP A 127 -13.16 10.29 -7.24
C TRP A 127 -12.13 10.18 -6.11
N ARG A 128 -12.53 10.52 -4.88
CA ARG A 128 -11.74 10.33 -3.68
C ARG A 128 -12.63 9.92 -2.50
N ALA A 129 -12.09 9.12 -1.60
CA ALA A 129 -12.77 8.78 -0.36
C ALA A 129 -13.09 10.03 0.48
N ALA A 130 -14.27 10.07 1.09
CA ALA A 130 -14.77 11.20 1.86
C ALA A 130 -14.18 11.25 3.29
N ASP A 131 -13.80 10.10 3.82
CA ASP A 131 -13.33 9.84 5.17
C ASP A 131 -11.83 9.53 5.20
N THR A 132 -11.36 9.03 6.33
CA THR A 132 -9.97 8.71 6.60
C THR A 132 -9.95 7.51 7.52
N VAL A 133 -9.32 6.42 7.08
CA VAL A 133 -9.30 5.18 7.83
C VAL A 133 -8.01 5.09 8.65
N ALA A 134 -8.15 4.86 9.95
CA ALA A 134 -7.02 4.84 10.88
C ALA A 134 -6.03 3.70 10.60
N ILE A 135 -6.53 2.54 10.14
CA ILE A 135 -5.69 1.39 9.78
C ILE A 135 -4.87 1.62 8.51
N ASP A 136 -5.15 2.68 7.75
CA ASP A 136 -4.45 3.00 6.50
C ASP A 136 -3.43 4.12 6.77
N VAL A 137 -3.86 5.21 7.40
CA VAL A 137 -2.98 6.34 7.74
C VAL A 137 -2.00 5.98 8.86
N GLY A 138 -2.41 5.18 9.84
CA GLY A 138 -1.58 4.81 11.00
C GLY A 138 -0.29 4.11 10.59
N PRO A 139 -0.34 2.96 9.90
CA PRO A 139 0.85 2.26 9.43
C PRO A 139 1.72 3.11 8.51
N MET A 140 1.12 3.92 7.62
CA MET A 140 1.87 4.84 6.78
C MET A 140 2.74 5.80 7.61
N LEU A 141 2.18 6.43 8.63
CA LEU A 141 2.94 7.34 9.50
C LEU A 141 4.05 6.62 10.26
N LEU A 142 3.76 5.44 10.83
CA LEU A 142 4.74 4.64 11.57
C LEU A 142 5.90 4.20 10.66
N LEU A 143 5.61 3.82 9.42
CA LEU A 143 6.60 3.35 8.45
C LEU A 143 7.43 4.50 7.87
N ILE A 144 6.84 5.69 7.66
CA ILE A 144 7.59 6.90 7.35
C ILE A 144 8.57 7.23 8.48
N GLU A 145 8.13 7.17 9.74
CA GLU A 145 9.03 7.45 10.88
C GLU A 145 10.12 6.37 11.02
N ASN A 146 9.79 5.10 10.79
CA ASN A 146 10.81 4.04 10.75
C ASN A 146 11.85 4.27 9.64
N ALA A 147 11.43 4.68 8.44
CA ALA A 147 12.35 5.02 7.36
C ALA A 147 13.25 6.22 7.69
N ARG A 148 12.75 7.19 8.48
CA ARG A 148 13.52 8.38 8.88
C ARG A 148 14.51 8.12 10.00
N SER A 149 14.09 7.42 11.06
CA SER A 149 14.86 7.31 12.30
C SER A 149 14.92 5.91 12.90
N GLY A 150 14.06 5.00 12.42
CA GLY A 150 13.86 3.67 13.01
C GLY A 150 13.20 3.70 14.39
N LEU A 151 12.55 4.79 14.79
CA LEU A 151 12.04 4.97 16.15
C LEU A 151 11.14 3.82 16.62
N ILE A 152 10.14 3.45 15.83
CA ILE A 152 9.15 2.44 16.23
C ILE A 152 9.82 1.07 16.33
N TRP A 153 10.70 0.72 15.39
CA TRP A 153 11.49 -0.51 15.47
C TRP A 153 12.40 -0.56 16.69
N LYS A 154 13.07 0.55 17.02
CA LYS A 154 13.93 0.64 18.21
C LYS A 154 13.13 0.46 19.49
N LEU A 155 11.98 1.11 19.61
CA LEU A 155 11.09 0.98 20.77
C LEU A 155 10.56 -0.46 20.90
N PHE A 156 10.02 -1.02 19.82
CA PHE A 156 9.46 -2.37 19.83
C PHE A 156 10.53 -3.45 20.14
N SER A 157 11.70 -3.34 19.51
CA SER A 157 12.78 -4.32 19.68
C SER A 157 13.54 -4.17 21.01
N ALA A 158 13.32 -3.08 21.74
CA ALA A 158 13.87 -2.88 23.08
C ALA A 158 13.06 -3.60 24.16
N ASP A 159 11.81 -3.97 23.88
CA ASP A 159 10.94 -4.61 24.86
C ASP A 159 11.46 -6.01 25.26
N PRO A 160 11.68 -6.28 26.56
CA PRO A 160 12.17 -7.58 27.02
C PRO A 160 11.26 -8.77 26.66
N VAL A 161 9.94 -8.56 26.61
CA VAL A 161 8.96 -9.60 26.23
C VAL A 161 9.10 -9.92 24.74
N VAL A 162 9.25 -8.90 23.89
CA VAL A 162 9.49 -9.09 22.45
C VAL A 162 10.78 -9.87 22.23
N ARG A 163 11.88 -9.46 22.88
CA ARG A 163 13.19 -10.15 22.77
C ARG A 163 13.11 -11.61 23.21
N ALA A 164 12.50 -11.87 24.38
CA ALA A 164 12.31 -13.23 24.86
C ALA A 164 11.45 -14.07 23.89
N GLY A 165 10.43 -13.46 23.29
CA GLY A 165 9.62 -14.09 22.24
C GLY A 165 10.45 -14.49 21.02
N LEU A 166 11.27 -13.57 20.49
CA LEU A 166 12.13 -13.82 19.34
C LEU A 166 13.14 -14.96 19.61
N VAL A 167 13.77 -14.99 20.79
CA VAL A 167 14.68 -16.09 21.18
C VAL A 167 13.94 -17.43 21.24
N ARG A 168 12.76 -17.47 21.85
CA ARG A 168 11.94 -18.71 21.93
C ARG A 168 11.51 -19.24 20.57
N LEU A 169 11.34 -18.35 19.60
CA LEU A 169 10.99 -18.69 18.22
C LEU A 169 12.23 -19.01 17.35
N GLY A 170 13.45 -18.87 17.89
CA GLY A 170 14.69 -19.04 17.11
C GLY A 170 14.97 -17.93 16.10
N LEU A 171 14.37 -16.76 16.28
CA LEU A 171 14.49 -15.58 15.41
C LEU A 171 15.34 -14.46 16.01
N GLY A 172 15.81 -14.61 17.25
CA GLY A 172 16.64 -13.64 17.95
C GLY A 172 17.94 -14.26 18.44
N ASP A 173 18.97 -13.42 18.57
CA ASP A 173 20.24 -13.80 19.19
C ASP A 173 20.03 -14.04 20.69
N GLY A 174 20.64 -15.12 21.21
CA GLY A 174 20.54 -15.55 22.61
C GLY A 174 21.43 -14.79 23.58
#